data_AF-A0A840UPC0-F1
#
_entry.id   AF-A0A840UPC0-F1
#
_cell.length_a   1.000
_cell.length_b   1.000
_cell.length_c   1.000
_cell.angle_alpha   90.00
_cell.angle_beta   90.00
_cell.angle_gamma   90.00
#
_symmetry.space_group_name_H-M   'P 1'
#
loop_
_entity.id
_entity.type
_entity.pdbx_description
1 polymer ?
#
loop_
_entity_poly.entity_id
_entity_poly.type
_entity_poly.pdbx_seq_one_letter_code
_entity_poly.pdbx_strand_id
1 'polypeptide(L)'
;MLEYPQIDPIAISLGPLQIHWYGLMYLVGFLAAWWLGRRRAHRLGLSNEAIETLIFYCVVGVILGGRLGYAAFYGFEKFADNPLWWVLPRYCGHS
;
A
#
# COMPACT_ATOMS: atom_id res chain seq x y z
N MET A 1 9.06 33.43 9.12
CA MET A 1 8.98 32.19 8.31
C MET A 1 9.09 31.03 9.28
N LEU A 2 8.13 30.12 9.32
CA LEU A 2 8.23 28.91 10.11
C LEU A 2 9.22 27.98 9.40
N GLU A 3 10.36 27.70 10.01
CA GLU A 3 11.30 26.71 9.48
C GLU A 3 10.66 25.32 9.49
N TYR A 4 10.76 24.61 8.37
CA TYR A 4 10.26 23.26 8.28
C TYR A 4 11.16 22.34 9.12
N PRO A 5 10.61 21.58 10.08
CA PRO A 5 11.42 20.70 10.90
C PRO A 5 12.08 19.63 10.00
N GLN A 6 13.40 19.50 10.12
CA GLN A 6 14.19 18.48 9.43
C GLN A 6 13.95 17.13 10.12
N ILE A 7 12.82 16.48 9.81
CA ILE A 7 12.52 15.13 10.30
C ILE A 7 13.08 14.14 9.28
N ASP A 8 14.01 13.29 9.73
CA ASP A 8 14.53 12.21 8.90
C ASP A 8 13.39 11.27 8.49
N PRO A 9 13.20 11.02 7.18
CA PRO A 9 12.10 10.20 6.69
C PRO A 9 12.29 8.71 7.03
N ILE A 10 13.50 8.31 7.43
CA ILE A 10 13.89 6.95 7.76
C ILE A 10 13.73 6.76 9.27
N ALA A 11 12.76 5.92 9.65
CA ALA A 11 12.52 5.58 11.04
C ALA A 11 13.57 4.56 11.54
N ILE A 12 13.84 3.53 10.74
CA ILE A 12 14.76 2.45 11.07
C ILE A 12 15.50 2.01 9.81
N SER A 13 16.83 1.99 9.84
CA SER A 13 17.67 1.44 8.78
C SER A 13 18.22 0.07 9.19
N LEU A 14 17.69 -1.00 8.60
CA LEU A 14 18.22 -2.36 8.74
C LEU A 14 19.03 -2.68 7.47
N GLY A 15 20.26 -2.15 7.40
CA GLY A 15 21.17 -2.34 6.26
C GLY A 15 20.55 -1.88 4.93
N PRO A 16 20.24 -2.80 3.98
CA PRO A 16 19.61 -2.44 2.71
C PRO A 16 18.12 -2.10 2.82
N LEU A 17 17.47 -2.39 3.96
CA LEU A 17 16.05 -2.13 4.17
C LEU A 17 15.85 -0.84 4.97
N GLN A 18 15.38 0.21 4.29
CA GLN A 18 15.05 1.49 4.91
C GLN A 18 13.55 1.55 5.21
N ILE A 19 13.19 1.45 6.49
CA ILE A 19 11.82 1.59 6.95
C ILE A 19 11.55 3.07 7.13
N HIS A 20 10.66 3.60 6.30
CA HIS A 20 10.27 5.00 6.35
C HIS A 20 9.06 5.20 7.27
N TRP A 21 8.92 6.40 7.82
CA TRP A 21 7.79 6.76 8.68
C TRP A 21 6.42 6.58 8.00
N TYR A 22 6.32 6.84 6.69
CA TYR A 22 5.07 6.62 5.96
C TYR A 22 4.65 5.14 5.99
N GLY A 23 5.61 4.22 5.84
CA GLY A 23 5.35 2.78 5.90
C GLY A 23 4.91 2.34 7.29
N LEU A 24 5.52 2.92 8.33
CA LEU A 24 5.11 2.67 9.71
C LEU A 24 3.68 3.18 9.98
N MET A 25 3.32 4.36 9.48
CA MET A 25 1.96 4.88 9.59
C MET A 25 0.93 4.00 8.86
N TYR A 26 1.27 3.45 7.70
CA TYR A 26 0.41 2.46 7.05
C TYR A 26 0.23 1.20 7.91
N LEU A 27 1.32 0.67 8.49
CA LEU A 27 1.26 -0.48 9.38
C LEU A 27 0.32 -0.22 10.57
N VAL A 28 0.48 0.93 11.22
CA VAL A 28 -0.38 1.34 12.35
C VAL A 28 -1.84 1.44 11.91
N GLY A 29 -2.12 2.02 10.74
CA GLY A 29 -3.47 2.10 10.17
C GLY A 29 -4.09 0.71 9.94
N PHE A 30 -3.34 -0.23 9.37
CA PHE A 30 -3.80 -1.60 9.15
C PHE A 30 -4.04 -2.35 10.48
N LEU A 31 -3.14 -2.19 11.46
CA LEU A 31 -3.32 -2.78 12.79
C LEU A 31 -4.56 -2.23 13.50
N ALA A 32 -4.79 -0.92 13.40
CA ALA A 32 -5.97 -0.28 13.97
C ALA A 32 -7.26 -0.78 13.29
N ALA A 33 -7.26 -0.91 11.96
CA ALA A 33 -8.39 -1.47 11.21
C ALA A 33 -8.67 -2.93 11.61
N TRP A 34 -7.63 -3.75 11.78
CA TRP A 34 -7.76 -5.13 12.24
C TRP A 34 -8.30 -5.21 13.66
N TRP A 35 -7.73 -4.46 14.58
CA TRP A 35 -8.17 -4.45 15.96
C TRP A 35 -9.64 -4.00 16.09
N LEU A 36 -10.03 -2.94 15.37
CA LEU A 36 -11.40 -2.45 15.36
C LEU A 36 -12.36 -3.45 14.69
N GLY A 37 -11.95 -4.03 13.56
CA GLY A 37 -12.71 -5.04 12.83
C GLY A 37 -13.01 -6.25 13.72
N ARG A 38 -12.00 -6.77 14.41
CA ARG A 38 -12.13 -7.91 15.32
C ARG A 38 -13.04 -7.61 16.50
N ARG A 39 -12.90 -6.41 17.07
CA ARG A 39 -13.77 -5.93 18.16
C ARG A 39 -15.23 -5.78 17.73
N ARG A 40 -15.47 -5.43 16.46
CA ARG A 40 -16.81 -5.25 15.90
C ARG A 40 -17.42 -6.56 15.39
N ALA A 41 -16.60 -7.52 14.97
CA ALA A 41 -17.00 -8.87 14.59
C ALA A 41 -17.83 -9.54 15.70
N HIS A 42 -17.35 -9.42 16.95
CA HIS A 42 -18.03 -9.96 18.12
C HIS A 42 -19.42 -9.35 18.35
N ARG A 43 -19.67 -8.09 17.95
CA ARG A 43 -21.01 -7.49 18.02
C ARG A 43 -21.92 -7.88 16.85
N LEU A 44 -21.34 -8.15 15.70
CA LEU A 44 -22.05 -8.47 14.47
C LEU A 44 -22.31 -9.98 14.29
N GLY A 45 -21.79 -10.82 15.20
CA GLY A 45 -21.86 -12.28 15.06
C GLY A 45 -21.00 -12.82 13.92
N LEU A 46 -20.02 -12.04 13.45
CA LEU A 46 -19.12 -12.41 12.36
C LEU A 46 -17.89 -13.14 12.90
N SER A 47 -17.47 -14.18 12.19
CA SER A 47 -16.22 -14.90 12.49
C SER A 47 -15.02 -13.97 12.37
N ASN A 48 -14.02 -14.13 13.24
CA ASN A 48 -12.79 -13.33 13.19
C ASN A 48 -12.07 -13.52 11.85
N GLU A 49 -12.13 -14.73 11.31
CA GLU A 49 -11.55 -15.14 10.03
C GLU A 49 -12.18 -14.36 8.85
N ALA A 50 -13.47 -14.02 8.94
CA ALA A 50 -14.15 -13.24 7.90
C ALA A 50 -13.64 -11.80 7.88
N ILE A 51 -13.36 -11.21 9.05
CA ILE A 51 -12.77 -9.88 9.16
C ILE A 51 -11.32 -9.88 8.67
N GLU A 52 -10.54 -10.89 9.05
CA GLU A 52 -9.15 -11.02 8.60
C GLU A 52 -9.08 -11.16 7.07
N THR A 53 -9.96 -11.98 6.49
CA THR A 53 -10.11 -12.13 5.04
C THR A 53 -10.51 -10.80 4.39
N LEU A 54 -11.49 -10.07 4.94
CA LEU A 54 -11.92 -8.77 4.43
C LEU A 54 -10.77 -7.75 4.41
N ILE A 55 -10.03 -7.64 5.50
CA ILE A 55 -8.90 -6.71 5.63
C ILE A 55 -7.79 -7.10 4.66
N PHE A 56 -7.50 -8.39 4.51
CA PHE A 56 -6.53 -8.87 3.54
C PHE A 56 -6.93 -8.48 2.11
N TYR A 57 -8.19 -8.68 1.72
CA TYR A 57 -8.71 -8.22 0.43
C TYR A 57 -8.64 -6.70 0.27
N CYS A 58 -8.88 -5.92 1.32
CA CYS A 58 -8.70 -4.47 1.27
C CYS A 58 -7.24 -4.08 1.02
N VAL A 59 -6.28 -4.70 1.72
CA VAL A 59 -4.83 -4.45 1.52
C VAL A 59 -4.45 -4.77 0.07
N VAL A 60 -4.83 -5.95 -0.42
CA VAL A 60 -4.56 -6.38 -1.80
C VAL A 60 -5.23 -5.42 -2.80
N GLY A 61 -6.47 -5.02 -2.55
CA GLY A 61 -7.20 -4.07 -3.37
C GLY A 61 -6.55 -2.68 -3.43
N VAL A 62 -5.96 -2.20 -2.34
CA VAL A 62 -5.21 -0.93 -2.33
C VAL A 62 -3.92 -1.05 -3.14
N ILE A 63 -3.16 -2.15 -2.99
CA ILE A 63 -1.91 -2.36 -3.72
C ILE A 63 -2.18 -2.51 -5.22
N LEU A 64 -3.12 -3.39 -5.58
CA LEU A 64 -3.50 -3.63 -6.97
C LEU A 64 -4.19 -2.41 -7.58
N GLY A 65 -5.12 -1.79 -6.85
CA GLY A 65 -5.85 -0.60 -7.29
C GLY A 65 -4.93 0.61 -7.47
N GLY A 66 -3.93 0.80 -6.62
CA GLY A 66 -2.93 1.84 -6.79
C GLY A 66 -2.07 1.63 -8.05
N ARG A 67 -1.62 0.40 -8.29
CA ARG A 67 -0.88 0.01 -9.51
C ARG A 67 -1.71 0.16 -10.77
N LEU A 68 -2.93 -0.38 -10.78
CA LEU A 68 -3.84 -0.32 -11.92
C LEU A 68 -4.33 1.10 -12.16
N GLY A 69 -4.65 1.87 -11.11
CA GLY A 69 -5.03 3.27 -11.20
C GLY A 69 -3.91 4.13 -11.77
N TYR A 70 -2.67 3.96 -11.29
CA TYR A 70 -1.52 4.63 -11.89
C TYR A 70 -1.36 4.28 -13.36
N ALA A 71 -1.46 2.99 -13.70
CA ALA A 71 -1.34 2.53 -15.08
C ALA A 71 -2.47 3.06 -15.98
N ALA A 72 -3.70 3.13 -15.48
CA ALA A 72 -4.88 3.57 -16.23
C ALA A 72 -4.97 5.09 -16.39
N PHE A 73 -4.52 5.88 -15.41
CA PHE A 73 -4.63 7.35 -15.45
C PHE A 73 -3.35 8.05 -15.92
N TYR A 74 -2.17 7.59 -15.48
CA TYR A 74 -0.89 8.25 -15.77
C TYR A 74 -0.07 7.54 -16.85
N GLY A 75 -0.31 6.25 -17.06
CA GLY A 75 0.41 5.44 -18.03
C GLY A 75 -0.46 4.92 -19.16
N PHE A 76 -1.64 5.50 -19.41
CA PHE A 76 -2.59 4.98 -20.40
C PHE A 76 -1.98 4.89 -21.80
N GLU A 77 -1.18 5.89 -22.19
CA GLU A 77 -0.45 5.89 -23.47
C GLU A 77 0.58 4.74 -23.54
N LYS A 78 1.32 4.49 -22.45
CA LYS A 78 2.27 3.36 -22.35
C LYS A 78 1.58 2.00 -22.21
N PHE A 79 0.37 1.97 -21.66
CA PHE A 79 -0.47 0.77 -21.53
C PHE A 79 -1.08 0.37 -22.86
N ALA A 80 -1.48 1.33 -23.69
CA ALA A 80 -1.96 1.09 -25.04
C ALA A 80 -0.87 0.53 -25.96
N ASP A 81 0.38 1.00 -25.80
CA ASP A 81 1.51 0.50 -26.60
C ASP A 81 2.00 -0.90 -26.15
N ASN A 82 1.98 -1.22 -24.84
CA ASN A 82 2.45 -2.50 -24.34
C ASN A 82 1.72 -2.96 -23.06
N PRO A 83 0.74 -3.90 -23.13
CA PRO A 83 -0.07 -4.31 -21.98
C PRO A 83 0.70 -5.05 -20.86
N LEU A 84 1.97 -5.42 -21.06
CA LEU A 84 2.82 -6.09 -20.06
C LEU A 84 3.63 -5.13 -19.15
N TRP A 85 3.58 -3.82 -19.39
CA TRP A 85 4.43 -2.86 -18.67
C TRP A 85 4.09 -2.70 -17.18
N TRP A 86 2.84 -2.94 -16.78
CA TRP A 86 2.39 -2.76 -15.40
C TRP A 86 2.87 -3.86 -14.44
N VAL A 87 3.25 -5.04 -14.98
CA VAL A 87 3.73 -6.21 -14.23
C VAL A 87 5.26 -6.23 -14.10
N LEU A 88 6.00 -5.81 -15.13
CA LEU A 88 7.46 -5.92 -15.15
C LEU A 88 8.14 -4.61 -14.71
N PRO A 89 8.89 -4.59 -13.59
CA PRO A 89 9.59 -3.38 -13.13
C PRO A 89 10.82 -3.01 -13.99
N ARG A 90 11.07 -3.71 -15.11
CA ARG A 90 12.28 -3.57 -15.95
C ARG A 90 12.00 -3.26 -17.43
N TYR A 91 10.97 -2.47 -17.76
CA TYR A 91 11.01 -1.77 -19.05
C TYR A 91 11.84 -0.49 -18.91
N CYS A 92 13.14 -0.68 -18.64
CA CYS A 92 14.12 0.33 -19.01
C CYS A 92 14.25 0.21 -20.52
N GLY A 93 13.71 1.20 -21.23
CA GLY A 93 13.84 1.27 -22.69
C GLY A 93 15.30 1.09 -23.09
N HIS A 94 15.54 0.11 -23.94
CA HIS A 94 16.64 0.24 -24.88
C HIS A 94 16.10 1.08 -26.04
N SER A 95 16.84 2.15 -26.29
CA SER A 95 16.76 3.09 -27.42
C SER A 95 16.39 2.45 -28.75
#